data_AF-A0AA39K0Y8-F1
#
_entry.id   AF-A0AA39K0Y8-F1
#
_cell.length_a   1.000
_cell.length_b   1.000
_cell.length_c   1.000
_cell.angle_alpha   90.00
_cell.angle_beta   90.00
_cell.angle_gamma   90.00
#
_symmetry.space_group_name_H-M   'P 1'
#
loop_
_entity.id
_entity.type
_entity.pdbx_description
1 polymer ?
#
loop_
_entity_poly.entity_id
_entity_poly.type
_entity_poly.pdbx_seq_one_letter_code
_entity_poly.pdbx_strand_id
1 'polypeptide(L)'
;MHQRDLNLTAQQSGLTFDIPNLPRPQSTTVSLTSIPSACTQYTGSGKECAASMDAVNITFADCGSPYTVCRCSNANITLDDATNALARVPVDLRRHVGTVMVMPGSSAHAYTYMNSGEIHFFGVCSQRTWIHESTHAASGALGINAASGNGSWEEAVSKDTCVPDNYAKTDLAEDLAQMSVVKVYSLLSNNTLPPGFTTDCMSNQWAFLDALPLYNPNTLFGDSCSFEPDNDKAQHNIAP
;
A
#
# COMPACT_ATOMS: atom_id res chain seq x y z
N MET A 1 17.01 11.09 5.93
CA MET A 1 18.09 10.29 6.57
C MET A 1 18.20 9.02 5.76
N HIS A 2 19.37 8.63 5.28
CA HIS A 2 19.53 7.28 4.71
C HIS A 2 19.41 6.29 5.87
N GLN A 3 18.30 5.56 5.94
CA GLN A 3 18.16 4.44 6.87
C GLN A 3 19.11 3.32 6.45
N ARG A 4 19.57 2.59 7.46
CA ARG A 4 20.66 1.62 7.40
C ARG A 4 20.10 0.29 6.88
N ASP A 5 20.76 -0.33 5.91
CA ASP A 5 20.44 -1.70 5.49
C ASP A 5 20.30 -2.62 6.72
N LEU A 6 19.22 -3.40 6.74
CA LEU A 6 18.99 -4.39 7.79
C LEU A 6 19.99 -5.53 7.65
N ASN A 7 20.73 -5.81 8.72
CA ASN A 7 21.66 -6.93 8.77
C ASN A 7 20.93 -8.26 9.08
N LEU A 8 19.93 -8.59 8.25
CA LEU A 8 19.09 -9.77 8.35
C LEU A 8 19.21 -10.62 7.07
N THR A 9 18.91 -11.92 7.19
CA THR A 9 18.91 -12.83 6.03
C THR A 9 17.59 -12.73 5.29
N ALA A 10 17.62 -12.51 3.97
CA ALA A 10 16.40 -12.60 3.17
C ALA A 10 16.01 -14.08 2.96
N GLN A 11 14.74 -14.43 3.16
CA GLN A 11 14.26 -15.78 2.85
C GLN A 11 14.23 -16.05 1.34
N GLN A 12 13.87 -15.03 0.54
CA GLN A 12 13.80 -15.10 -0.92
C GLN A 12 14.54 -13.93 -1.59
N SER A 13 14.81 -14.03 -2.89
CA SER A 13 15.40 -12.91 -3.63
C SER A 13 14.42 -11.76 -3.89
N GLY A 14 13.13 -12.07 -3.90
CA GLY A 14 12.00 -11.18 -4.09
C GLY A 14 10.69 -11.90 -3.78
N LEU A 15 9.60 -11.17 -3.55
CA LEU A 15 8.27 -11.79 -3.52
C LEU A 15 7.87 -12.31 -4.92
N THR A 16 7.72 -13.63 -5.05
CA THR A 16 7.44 -14.34 -6.33
C THR A 16 5.97 -14.73 -6.52
N PHE A 17 5.10 -14.36 -5.59
CA PHE A 17 3.65 -14.53 -5.68
C PHE A 17 2.96 -13.20 -5.95
N ASP A 18 1.68 -13.25 -6.33
CA ASP A 18 0.81 -12.07 -6.39
C ASP A 18 -0.54 -12.38 -5.75
N ILE A 19 -1.34 -11.34 -5.51
CA ILE A 19 -2.61 -11.42 -4.78
C ILE A 19 -3.78 -10.80 -5.58
N PRO A 20 -4.01 -11.18 -6.86
CA PRO A 20 -4.94 -10.45 -7.72
C PRO A 20 -6.42 -10.65 -7.36
N ASN A 21 -6.77 -11.76 -6.70
CA ASN A 21 -8.17 -12.18 -6.47
C ASN A 21 -8.76 -11.65 -5.15
N LEU A 22 -8.32 -10.47 -4.74
CA LEU A 22 -8.89 -9.77 -3.58
C LEU A 22 -10.35 -9.33 -3.84
N PRO A 23 -11.19 -9.29 -2.79
CA PRO A 23 -12.53 -8.71 -2.88
C PRO A 23 -12.49 -7.32 -3.48
N ARG A 24 -13.47 -7.01 -4.32
CA ARG A 24 -13.63 -5.69 -4.92
C ARG A 24 -15.02 -5.16 -4.56
N PRO A 25 -15.14 -4.04 -3.83
CA PRO A 25 -16.42 -3.41 -3.59
C PRO A 25 -16.99 -2.82 -4.88
N GLN A 26 -18.31 -2.63 -4.90
CA GLN A 26 -18.94 -1.80 -5.93
C GLN A 26 -18.39 -0.36 -5.83
N SER A 27 -18.35 0.35 -6.95
CA SER A 27 -17.85 1.72 -6.97
C SER A 27 -18.62 2.59 -7.95
N THR A 28 -18.62 3.88 -7.66
CA THR A 28 -19.05 4.92 -8.60
C THR A 28 -17.83 5.78 -8.96
N THR A 29 -17.66 6.06 -10.25
CA THR A 29 -16.52 6.84 -10.75
C THR A 29 -17.06 8.10 -11.43
N VAL A 30 -16.49 9.25 -11.06
CA VAL A 30 -16.83 10.56 -11.64
C VAL A 30 -15.56 11.16 -12.24
N SER A 31 -15.56 11.35 -13.56
CA SER A 31 -14.48 12.07 -14.24
C SER A 31 -14.48 13.54 -13.86
N LEU A 32 -13.29 14.07 -13.56
CA LEU A 32 -13.12 15.46 -13.17
C LEU A 32 -12.84 16.31 -14.40
N THR A 33 -13.68 17.34 -14.62
CA THR A 33 -13.50 18.31 -15.70
C THR A 33 -12.39 19.33 -15.39
N SER A 34 -12.14 19.58 -14.10
CA SER A 34 -11.02 20.38 -13.61
C SER A 34 -10.06 19.47 -12.87
N ILE A 35 -8.82 19.40 -13.36
CA ILE A 35 -7.80 18.53 -12.78
C ILE A 35 -7.28 19.16 -11.48
N PRO A 36 -7.32 18.44 -10.34
CA PRO A 36 -6.82 18.95 -9.07
C PRO A 36 -5.36 19.38 -9.12
N SER A 37 -5.00 20.43 -8.35
CA SER A 37 -3.62 20.92 -8.28
C SER A 37 -2.63 19.85 -7.83
N ALA A 38 -3.08 18.95 -6.94
CA ALA A 38 -2.32 17.78 -6.49
C ALA A 38 -1.88 16.89 -7.66
N CYS A 39 -2.71 16.73 -8.70
CA CYS A 39 -2.32 16.00 -9.91
C CYS A 39 -1.38 16.82 -10.80
N THR A 40 -1.68 18.10 -11.01
CA THR A 40 -0.97 18.92 -12.02
C THR A 40 0.44 19.32 -11.61
N GLN A 41 0.79 19.30 -10.31
CA GLN A 41 2.13 19.66 -9.85
C GLN A 41 3.25 18.76 -10.40
N TYR A 42 2.89 17.55 -10.85
CA TYR A 42 3.80 16.57 -11.45
C TYR A 42 3.81 16.59 -12.98
N THR A 43 3.20 17.62 -13.60
CA THR A 43 3.14 17.77 -15.07
C THR A 43 4.17 18.75 -15.61
N GLY A 44 4.70 18.46 -16.80
CA GLY A 44 5.58 19.35 -17.55
C GLY A 44 6.91 18.72 -17.98
N SER A 45 7.72 19.48 -18.71
CA SER A 45 9.02 19.00 -19.22
C SER A 45 9.95 18.61 -18.07
N GLY A 46 10.48 17.38 -18.13
CA GLY A 46 11.37 16.84 -17.10
C GLY A 46 10.67 16.42 -15.80
N LYS A 47 9.33 16.40 -15.77
CA LYS A 47 8.53 15.86 -14.67
C LYS A 47 8.12 14.42 -14.93
N GLU A 48 7.58 13.78 -13.91
CA GLU A 48 7.07 12.40 -13.96
C GLU A 48 6.03 12.22 -15.06
N CYS A 49 5.15 13.22 -15.25
CA CYS A 49 4.25 13.28 -16.37
C CYS A 49 4.65 14.41 -17.33
N ALA A 50 5.37 14.07 -18.39
CA ALA A 50 5.67 15.03 -19.46
C ALA A 50 4.43 15.40 -20.32
N ALA A 51 3.32 14.68 -20.15
CA ALA A 51 2.07 14.85 -20.89
C ALA A 51 0.99 15.56 -20.05
N SER A 52 -0.26 15.46 -20.49
CA SER A 52 -1.43 15.91 -19.72
C SER A 52 -1.86 14.90 -18.66
N MET A 53 -2.64 15.34 -17.68
CA MET A 53 -3.27 14.49 -16.67
C MET A 53 -4.77 14.40 -16.90
N ASP A 54 -5.32 13.21 -16.70
CA ASP A 54 -6.74 12.96 -16.48
C ASP A 54 -6.96 12.65 -14.99
N ALA A 55 -8.14 12.92 -14.45
CA ALA A 55 -8.44 12.61 -13.06
C ALA A 55 -9.89 12.15 -12.86
N VAL A 56 -10.07 11.25 -11.90
CA VAL A 56 -11.38 10.77 -11.46
C VAL A 56 -11.48 10.80 -9.94
N ASN A 57 -12.70 10.96 -9.45
CA ASN A 57 -13.07 10.61 -8.08
C ASN A 57 -13.83 9.28 -8.07
N ILE A 58 -13.42 8.36 -7.20
CA ILE A 58 -14.02 7.03 -7.07
C ILE A 58 -14.58 6.90 -5.67
N THR A 59 -15.86 6.60 -5.53
CA THR A 59 -16.45 6.27 -4.22
C THR A 59 -16.74 4.78 -4.18
N PHE A 60 -16.12 4.06 -3.26
CA PHE A 60 -16.35 2.64 -3.05
C PHE A 60 -17.52 2.42 -2.09
N ALA A 61 -18.31 1.37 -2.27
CA ALA A 61 -19.49 1.12 -1.45
C ALA A 61 -19.16 0.84 0.03
N ASP A 62 -17.92 0.41 0.31
CA ASP A 62 -17.42 0.18 1.67
C ASP A 62 -16.84 1.44 2.33
N CYS A 63 -16.84 2.60 1.66
CA CYS A 63 -16.21 3.80 2.19
C CYS A 63 -16.89 5.09 1.69
N GLY A 64 -17.20 6.03 2.60
CA GLY A 64 -18.12 7.13 2.32
C GLY A 64 -17.55 8.29 1.51
N SER A 65 -16.23 8.49 1.57
CA SER A 65 -15.55 9.58 0.86
C SER A 65 -14.89 9.11 -0.44
N PRO A 66 -14.85 9.96 -1.49
CA PRO A 66 -14.21 9.61 -2.74
C PRO A 66 -12.67 9.60 -2.64
N TYR A 67 -12.05 8.69 -3.39
CA TYR A 67 -10.62 8.60 -3.67
C TYR A 67 -10.31 9.36 -4.96
N THR A 68 -9.28 10.20 -4.96
CA THR A 68 -8.82 10.88 -6.17
C THR A 68 -7.72 10.06 -6.84
N VAL A 69 -7.94 9.71 -8.11
CA VAL A 69 -6.94 9.03 -8.96
C VAL A 69 -6.63 9.93 -10.15
N CYS A 70 -5.36 10.32 -10.25
CA CYS A 70 -4.81 11.06 -11.37
C CYS A 70 -4.04 10.09 -12.27
N ARG A 71 -4.18 10.23 -13.59
CA ARG A 71 -3.46 9.42 -14.57
C ARG A 71 -2.81 10.32 -15.61
N CYS A 72 -1.51 10.17 -15.76
CA CYS A 72 -0.80 10.76 -16.89
C CYS A 72 -1.30 10.13 -18.19
N SER A 73 -1.60 10.94 -19.20
CA SER A 73 -2.31 10.46 -20.40
C SER A 73 -1.57 9.36 -21.17
N ASN A 74 -0.24 9.31 -21.06
CA ASN A 74 0.63 8.27 -21.62
C ASN A 74 1.06 7.17 -20.63
N ALA A 75 0.43 7.06 -19.45
CA ALA A 75 0.72 6.00 -18.49
C ALA A 75 0.34 4.61 -19.04
N ASN A 76 1.05 3.58 -18.57
CA ASN A 76 0.99 2.21 -19.11
C ASN A 76 -0.33 1.48 -18.84
N ILE A 77 -1.07 1.87 -17.81
CA ILE A 77 -2.38 1.30 -17.46
C ILE A 77 -3.48 2.35 -17.62
N THR A 78 -4.71 1.93 -17.82
CA THR A 78 -5.86 2.84 -17.94
C THR A 78 -6.31 3.36 -16.56
N LEU A 79 -7.19 4.36 -16.55
CA LEU A 79 -7.86 4.77 -15.30
C LEU A 79 -8.66 3.61 -14.72
N ASP A 80 -9.38 2.85 -15.56
CA ASP A 80 -10.15 1.70 -15.12
C ASP A 80 -9.28 0.63 -14.47
N ASP A 81 -8.12 0.32 -15.05
CA ASP A 81 -7.15 -0.63 -14.46
C ASP A 81 -6.64 -0.14 -13.11
N ALA A 82 -6.31 1.14 -12.99
CA ALA A 82 -5.86 1.74 -11.74
C ALA A 82 -6.98 1.74 -10.68
N THR A 83 -8.21 2.08 -11.05
CA THR A 83 -9.37 2.03 -10.15
C THR A 83 -9.63 0.61 -9.66
N ASN A 84 -9.46 -0.38 -10.54
CA ASN A 84 -9.65 -1.80 -10.22
C ASN A 84 -8.55 -2.32 -9.30
N ALA A 85 -7.30 -1.92 -9.51
CA ALA A 85 -6.19 -2.28 -8.63
C ALA A 85 -6.32 -1.63 -7.24
N LEU A 86 -6.71 -0.35 -7.18
CA LEU A 86 -7.02 0.32 -5.92
C LEU A 86 -8.17 -0.39 -5.20
N ALA A 87 -9.27 -0.70 -5.89
CA ALA A 87 -10.43 -1.38 -5.29
C ALA A 87 -10.09 -2.73 -4.65
N ARG A 88 -9.02 -3.38 -5.11
CA ARG A 88 -8.53 -4.66 -4.62
C ARG A 88 -7.54 -4.53 -3.46
N VAL A 89 -7.15 -3.31 -3.08
CA VAL A 89 -6.42 -3.10 -1.83
C VAL A 89 -7.39 -3.34 -0.67
N PRO A 90 -7.00 -4.17 0.34
CA PRO A 90 -7.81 -4.42 1.52
C PRO A 90 -8.24 -3.12 2.20
N VAL A 91 -9.48 -3.04 2.68
CA VAL A 91 -10.12 -1.76 3.04
C VAL A 91 -9.40 -1.04 4.19
N ASP A 92 -8.92 -1.77 5.20
CA ASP A 92 -8.18 -1.17 6.32
C ASP A 92 -6.82 -0.60 5.91
N LEU A 93 -6.20 -1.10 4.84
CA LEU A 93 -5.01 -0.47 4.24
C LEU A 93 -5.43 0.69 3.33
N ARG A 94 -6.43 0.45 2.47
CA ARG A 94 -6.89 1.38 1.45
C ARG A 94 -7.42 2.69 2.04
N ARG A 95 -8.07 2.67 3.21
CA ARG A 95 -8.64 3.89 3.82
C ARG A 95 -7.60 4.96 4.19
N HIS A 96 -6.32 4.59 4.21
CA HIS A 96 -5.20 5.50 4.46
C HIS A 96 -4.53 6.02 3.19
N VAL A 97 -4.89 5.46 2.02
CA VAL A 97 -4.41 5.95 0.73
C VAL A 97 -4.98 7.34 0.48
N GLY A 98 -4.13 8.29 0.10
CA GLY A 98 -4.50 9.63 -0.31
C GLY A 98 -4.72 9.71 -1.82
N THR A 99 -4.08 10.68 -2.48
CA THR A 99 -4.17 10.79 -3.94
C THR A 99 -3.33 9.70 -4.61
N VAL A 100 -3.88 9.02 -5.61
CA VAL A 100 -3.13 8.04 -6.42
C VAL A 100 -2.70 8.68 -7.74
N MET A 101 -1.41 8.60 -8.04
CA MET A 101 -0.79 9.07 -9.27
C MET A 101 -0.38 7.89 -10.14
N VAL A 102 -0.90 7.81 -11.36
CA VAL A 102 -0.58 6.75 -12.33
C VAL A 102 0.27 7.35 -13.45
N MET A 103 1.52 6.95 -13.49
CA MET A 103 2.59 7.57 -14.27
C MET A 103 3.17 6.62 -15.34
N PRO A 104 3.75 7.16 -16.43
CA PRO A 104 4.47 6.32 -17.40
C PRO A 104 5.75 5.76 -16.78
N GLY A 105 6.07 4.50 -17.09
CA GLY A 105 7.31 3.85 -16.67
C GLY A 105 7.73 2.74 -17.61
N SER A 106 9.04 2.62 -17.86
CA SER A 106 9.62 1.50 -18.61
C SER A 106 9.70 0.21 -17.78
N SER A 107 9.65 0.33 -16.46
CA SER A 107 9.58 -0.76 -15.50
C SER A 107 8.61 -0.41 -14.37
N ALA A 108 8.03 -1.44 -13.76
CA ALA A 108 7.16 -1.30 -12.60
C ALA A 108 7.96 -0.82 -11.38
N HIS A 109 7.53 0.29 -10.79
CA HIS A 109 8.02 0.79 -9.51
C HIS A 109 7.00 1.76 -8.93
N ALA A 110 7.11 2.05 -7.63
CA ALA A 110 6.22 2.97 -6.96
C ALA A 110 6.94 3.64 -5.78
N TYR A 111 6.31 4.69 -5.24
CA TYR A 111 6.69 5.28 -3.96
C TYR A 111 5.49 5.94 -3.29
N THR A 112 5.58 6.12 -1.97
CA THR A 112 4.50 6.71 -1.16
C THR A 112 4.99 7.86 -0.28
N TYR A 113 4.27 8.97 -0.29
CA TYR A 113 4.41 10.03 0.70
C TYR A 113 3.61 9.68 1.98
N MET A 114 4.27 9.01 2.92
CA MET A 114 3.64 8.45 4.14
C MET A 114 2.76 9.43 4.93
N ASN A 115 3.10 10.72 4.95
CA ASN A 115 2.33 11.74 5.70
C ASN A 115 0.99 12.09 5.06
N SER A 116 0.88 12.03 3.72
CA SER A 116 -0.35 12.33 2.98
C SER A 116 -1.05 11.08 2.46
N GLY A 117 -0.37 9.94 2.47
CA GLY A 117 -0.81 8.73 1.78
C GLY A 117 -0.83 8.86 0.26
N GLU A 118 -0.24 9.92 -0.32
CA GLU A 118 -0.15 10.07 -1.78
C GLU A 118 0.80 9.00 -2.34
N ILE A 119 0.34 8.25 -3.34
CA ILE A 119 1.08 7.12 -3.92
C ILE A 119 1.29 7.34 -5.41
N HIS A 120 2.52 7.13 -5.87
CA HIS A 120 2.87 7.18 -7.29
C HIS A 120 3.21 5.79 -7.80
N PHE A 121 2.47 5.33 -8.81
CA PHE A 121 2.71 4.09 -9.52
C PHE A 121 3.22 4.36 -10.93
N PHE A 122 4.30 3.69 -11.31
CA PHE A 122 4.92 3.80 -12.62
C PHE A 122 4.88 2.45 -13.33
N GLY A 123 4.57 2.44 -14.63
CA GLY A 123 4.50 1.20 -15.39
C GLY A 123 3.29 0.34 -15.03
N VAL A 124 3.44 -0.99 -15.11
CA VAL A 124 2.40 -1.97 -14.78
C VAL A 124 2.78 -2.68 -13.48
N CYS A 125 2.27 -2.18 -12.36
CA CYS A 125 2.54 -2.72 -11.03
C CYS A 125 1.61 -3.90 -10.68
N SER A 126 2.17 -4.94 -10.05
CA SER A 126 1.41 -6.10 -9.52
C SER A 126 0.52 -5.70 -8.34
N GLN A 127 -0.51 -6.49 -8.02
CA GLN A 127 -1.41 -6.17 -6.90
C GLN A 127 -0.65 -6.11 -5.56
N ARG A 128 0.38 -6.94 -5.38
CA ARG A 128 1.28 -6.83 -4.21
C ARG A 128 1.94 -5.46 -4.06
N THR A 129 2.27 -4.77 -5.15
CA THR A 129 2.84 -3.42 -5.11
C THR A 129 1.82 -2.42 -4.60
N TRP A 130 0.56 -2.54 -5.03
CA TRP A 130 -0.52 -1.69 -4.51
C TRP A 130 -0.73 -1.86 -3.01
N ILE A 131 -0.63 -3.10 -2.50
CA ILE A 131 -0.71 -3.41 -1.07
C ILE A 131 0.51 -2.87 -0.32
N HIS A 132 1.70 -3.05 -0.87
CA HIS A 132 2.96 -2.56 -0.34
C HIS A 132 2.90 -1.03 -0.12
N GLU A 133 2.58 -0.27 -1.16
CA GLU A 133 2.48 1.19 -1.05
C GLU A 133 1.35 1.65 -0.11
N SER A 134 0.21 0.95 -0.13
CA SER A 134 -0.88 1.24 0.82
C SER A 134 -0.48 0.96 2.27
N THR A 135 0.50 0.09 2.51
CA THR A 135 1.08 -0.14 3.84
C THR A 135 1.94 1.03 4.27
N HIS A 136 2.69 1.66 3.38
CA HIS A 136 3.39 2.92 3.69
C HIS A 136 2.40 4.03 4.07
N ALA A 137 1.29 4.15 3.36
CA ALA A 137 0.24 5.12 3.70
C ALA A 137 -0.39 4.81 5.08
N ALA A 138 -0.77 3.56 5.33
CA ALA A 138 -1.35 3.14 6.60
C ALA A 138 -0.37 3.30 7.77
N SER A 139 0.88 2.90 7.62
CA SER A 139 1.91 3.04 8.65
C SER A 139 2.16 4.50 9.02
N GLY A 140 2.22 5.41 8.02
CA GLY A 140 2.32 6.85 8.27
C GLY A 140 1.14 7.40 9.05
N ALA A 141 -0.09 7.06 8.64
CA ALA A 141 -1.32 7.48 9.31
C ALA A 141 -1.43 6.96 10.76
N LEU A 142 -1.00 5.71 11.00
CA LEU A 142 -1.06 5.06 12.30
C LEU A 142 0.14 5.37 13.21
N GLY A 143 1.11 6.15 12.73
CA GLY A 143 2.34 6.42 13.48
C GLY A 143 3.16 5.15 13.76
N ILE A 144 3.09 4.16 12.87
CA ILE A 144 3.97 2.99 12.91
C ILE A 144 5.34 3.49 12.44
N ASN A 145 6.18 3.81 13.43
CA ASN A 145 7.47 4.51 13.32
C ASN A 145 8.57 3.82 12.49
N ALA A 146 8.23 2.95 11.53
CA ALA A 146 9.17 2.18 10.73
C ALA A 146 10.22 3.05 10.03
N ALA A 147 9.80 4.13 9.36
CA ALA A 147 10.72 5.06 8.69
C ALA A 147 11.60 5.89 9.65
N SER A 148 11.28 5.94 10.94
CA SER A 148 12.03 6.71 11.92
C SER A 148 13.09 5.89 12.66
N GLY A 149 13.07 4.55 12.55
CA GLY A 149 13.99 3.67 13.26
C GLY A 149 13.86 3.80 14.77
N ASN A 150 12.63 3.84 15.28
CA ASN A 150 12.33 3.73 16.69
C ASN A 150 10.98 3.05 16.90
N GLY A 151 10.75 2.55 18.12
CA GLY A 151 9.47 1.98 18.53
C GLY A 151 9.37 0.47 18.36
N SER A 152 8.15 -0.03 18.56
CA SER A 152 7.87 -1.47 18.66
C SER A 152 8.18 -2.26 17.40
N TRP A 153 8.10 -1.64 16.21
CA TRP A 153 8.45 -2.32 14.97
C TRP A 153 9.95 -2.60 14.87
N GLU A 154 10.79 -1.58 15.11
CA GLU A 154 12.25 -1.76 15.14
C GLU A 154 12.65 -2.80 16.21
N GLU A 155 12.03 -2.75 17.40
CA GLU A 155 12.29 -3.72 18.46
C GLU A 155 11.96 -5.15 18.00
N ALA A 156 10.84 -5.35 17.30
CA ALA A 156 10.46 -6.64 16.75
C ALA A 156 11.49 -7.13 15.71
N VAL A 157 11.84 -6.29 14.74
CA VAL A 157 12.85 -6.60 13.71
C VAL A 157 14.21 -6.96 14.34
N SER A 158 14.62 -6.25 15.39
CA SER A 158 15.92 -6.48 16.07
C SER A 158 16.05 -7.85 16.77
N LYS A 159 14.93 -8.52 17.05
CA LYS A 159 14.88 -9.82 17.71
C LYS A 159 14.82 -10.99 16.73
N ASP A 160 14.64 -10.71 15.45
CA ASP A 160 14.54 -11.68 14.39
C ASP A 160 15.86 -11.84 13.64
N THR A 161 15.94 -12.85 12.78
CA THR A 161 17.15 -13.22 12.04
C THR A 161 16.97 -13.15 10.53
N CYS A 162 15.73 -12.97 10.07
CA CYS A 162 15.40 -12.88 8.66
C CYS A 162 14.32 -11.82 8.37
N VAL A 163 14.20 -11.51 7.08
CA VAL A 163 13.13 -10.72 6.46
C VAL A 163 12.58 -11.49 5.25
N PRO A 164 11.42 -11.12 4.69
CA PRO A 164 10.82 -11.85 3.58
C PRO A 164 11.72 -11.96 2.34
N ASP A 165 12.29 -10.86 1.89
CA ASP A 165 13.09 -10.82 0.68
C ASP A 165 14.24 -9.80 0.70
N ASN A 166 15.02 -9.73 -0.37
CA ASN A 166 16.15 -8.80 -0.44
C ASN A 166 15.73 -7.33 -0.39
N TYR A 167 14.53 -7.00 -0.88
CA TYR A 167 14.05 -5.62 -0.89
C TYR A 167 13.64 -5.17 0.52
N ALA A 168 13.05 -6.06 1.31
CA ALA A 168 12.77 -5.85 2.73
C ALA A 168 14.04 -5.47 3.53
N LYS A 169 15.23 -5.82 3.07
CA LYS A 169 16.49 -5.47 3.76
C LYS A 169 16.88 -4.00 3.63
N THR A 170 16.27 -3.26 2.70
CA THR A 170 16.67 -1.87 2.41
C THR A 170 16.51 -0.99 3.65
N ASP A 171 15.37 -1.06 4.32
CA ASP A 171 15.16 -0.42 5.62
C ASP A 171 13.91 -1.00 6.31
N LEU A 172 13.63 -0.49 7.52
CA LEU A 172 12.49 -0.91 8.33
C LEU A 172 11.13 -0.61 7.69
N ALA A 173 11.01 0.44 6.88
CA ALA A 173 9.77 0.78 6.21
C ALA A 173 9.49 -0.21 5.07
N GLU A 174 10.51 -0.50 4.26
CA GLU A 174 10.43 -1.51 3.19
C GLU A 174 10.16 -2.91 3.76
N ASP A 175 10.78 -3.25 4.89
CA ASP A 175 10.52 -4.50 5.61
C ASP A 175 9.06 -4.61 6.06
N LEU A 176 8.52 -3.57 6.71
CA LEU A 176 7.12 -3.54 7.12
C LEU A 176 6.16 -3.73 5.94
N ALA A 177 6.43 -3.04 4.83
CA ALA A 177 5.61 -3.10 3.64
C ALA A 177 5.68 -4.49 2.96
N GLN A 178 6.84 -5.14 2.95
CA GLN A 178 6.98 -6.50 2.44
C GLN A 178 6.34 -7.55 3.36
N MET A 179 6.52 -7.41 4.68
CA MET A 179 5.88 -8.24 5.69
C MET A 179 4.35 -8.14 5.60
N SER A 180 3.80 -6.95 5.36
CA SER A 180 2.37 -6.72 5.11
C SER A 180 1.85 -7.50 3.92
N VAL A 181 2.57 -7.52 2.79
CA VAL A 181 2.16 -8.30 1.61
C VAL A 181 2.08 -9.79 1.94
N VAL A 182 3.07 -10.34 2.65
CA VAL A 182 3.06 -11.75 3.09
C VAL A 182 1.90 -12.00 4.07
N LYS A 183 1.62 -11.05 4.97
CA LYS A 183 0.52 -11.13 5.92
C LYS A 183 -0.84 -11.15 5.22
N VAL A 184 -1.09 -10.24 4.28
CA VAL A 184 -2.33 -10.18 3.50
C VAL A 184 -2.52 -11.48 2.73
N TYR A 185 -1.48 -12.01 2.08
CA TYR A 185 -1.56 -13.32 1.41
C TYR A 185 -1.97 -14.42 2.39
N SER A 186 -1.33 -14.46 3.55
CA SER A 186 -1.58 -15.49 4.57
C SER A 186 -3.02 -15.48 5.04
N LEU A 187 -3.55 -14.30 5.36
CA LEU A 187 -4.94 -14.16 5.82
C LEU A 187 -5.96 -14.59 4.74
N LEU A 188 -5.71 -14.28 3.46
CA LEU A 188 -6.54 -14.76 2.36
C LEU A 188 -6.45 -16.26 2.12
N SER A 189 -5.32 -16.85 2.49
CA SER A 189 -5.00 -18.26 2.28
C SER A 189 -5.24 -19.10 3.56
N ASN A 190 -6.23 -18.71 4.38
CA ASN A 190 -6.58 -19.37 5.63
C ASN A 190 -5.36 -19.55 6.57
N ASN A 191 -4.57 -18.49 6.75
CA ASN A 191 -3.33 -18.45 7.51
C ASN A 191 -2.18 -19.32 6.96
N THR A 192 -2.23 -19.70 5.68
CA THR A 192 -1.12 -20.40 5.01
C THR A 192 -0.16 -19.39 4.39
N LEU A 193 1.14 -19.51 4.65
CA LEU A 193 2.15 -18.66 4.03
C LEU A 193 2.34 -18.97 2.54
N PRO A 194 2.83 -18.01 1.73
CA PRO A 194 3.26 -18.30 0.37
C PRO A 194 4.37 -19.38 0.35
N PRO A 195 4.47 -20.20 -0.71
CA PRO A 195 5.53 -21.20 -0.83
C PRO A 195 6.93 -20.60 -0.66
N GLY A 196 7.75 -21.22 0.18
CA GLY A 196 9.13 -20.78 0.42
C GLY A 196 9.31 -19.76 1.55
N PHE A 197 8.25 -19.44 2.30
CA PHE A 197 8.31 -18.56 3.48
C PHE A 197 7.97 -19.34 4.75
N THR A 198 8.63 -18.98 5.86
CA THR A 198 8.30 -19.39 7.23
C THR A 198 8.31 -18.17 8.16
N THR A 199 7.53 -18.22 9.25
CA THR A 199 7.60 -17.23 10.33
C THR A 199 8.74 -17.49 11.32
N ASP A 200 9.36 -18.68 11.33
CA ASP A 200 10.27 -19.09 12.41
C ASP A 200 11.43 -18.11 12.66
N CYS A 201 11.99 -17.53 11.60
CA CYS A 201 13.10 -16.59 11.68
C CYS A 201 12.68 -15.11 11.76
N MET A 202 11.38 -14.82 11.58
CA MET A 202 10.76 -13.48 11.61
C MET A 202 9.55 -13.44 12.56
N SER A 203 9.61 -14.23 13.63
CA SER A 203 8.47 -14.51 14.50
C SER A 203 8.02 -13.28 15.30
N ASN A 204 8.95 -12.39 15.66
CA ASN A 204 8.63 -11.18 16.40
C ASN A 204 7.96 -10.14 15.49
N GLN A 205 8.47 -9.99 14.26
CA GLN A 205 7.83 -9.18 13.22
C GLN A 205 6.42 -9.69 12.90
N TRP A 206 6.24 -11.01 12.78
CA TRP A 206 4.92 -11.60 12.53
C TRP A 206 3.95 -11.35 13.70
N ALA A 207 4.40 -11.57 14.94
CA ALA A 207 3.61 -11.30 16.14
C ALA A 207 3.25 -9.82 16.28
N PHE A 208 4.13 -8.91 15.84
CA PHE A 208 3.82 -7.48 15.78
C PHE A 208 2.65 -7.21 14.83
N LEU A 209 2.65 -7.78 13.61
CA LEU A 209 1.53 -7.63 12.68
C LEU A 209 0.24 -8.26 13.22
N ASP A 210 0.32 -9.43 13.87
CA ASP A 210 -0.84 -10.08 14.50
C ASP A 210 -1.49 -9.20 15.58
N ALA A 211 -0.71 -8.39 16.28
CA ALA A 211 -1.19 -7.50 17.33
C ALA A 211 -1.80 -6.19 16.81
N LEU A 212 -1.56 -5.84 15.53
CA LEU A 212 -2.10 -4.62 14.95
C LEU A 212 -3.57 -4.84 14.53
N PRO A 213 -4.50 -3.97 14.95
CA PRO A 213 -5.87 -4.01 14.45
C PRO A 213 -5.95 -3.92 12.92
N LEU A 214 -4.93 -3.33 12.28
CA LEU A 214 -4.75 -3.22 10.82
C LEU A 214 -4.86 -4.56 10.09
N TYR A 215 -4.48 -5.67 10.73
CA TYR A 215 -4.50 -7.01 10.11
C TYR A 215 -5.56 -7.93 10.72
N ASN A 216 -6.60 -7.37 11.36
CA ASN A 216 -7.78 -8.14 11.73
C ASN A 216 -8.55 -8.57 10.47
N PRO A 217 -8.69 -9.87 10.17
CA PRO A 217 -9.28 -10.32 8.92
C PRO A 217 -10.73 -9.85 8.68
N ASN A 218 -11.49 -9.64 9.76
CA ASN A 218 -12.90 -9.25 9.67
C ASN A 218 -13.06 -7.79 9.21
N THR A 219 -12.12 -6.92 9.56
CA THR A 219 -12.13 -5.51 9.14
C THR A 219 -11.27 -5.30 7.90
N LEU A 220 -10.10 -5.94 7.82
CA LEU A 220 -9.17 -5.83 6.68
C LEU A 220 -9.83 -6.17 5.34
N PHE A 221 -10.65 -7.22 5.30
CA PHE A 221 -11.43 -7.63 4.12
C PHE A 221 -12.93 -7.38 4.29
N GLY A 222 -13.30 -6.52 5.25
CA GLY A 222 -14.69 -6.20 5.57
C GLY A 222 -15.38 -5.40 4.48
N ASP A 223 -16.65 -5.10 4.74
CA ASP A 223 -17.54 -4.32 3.88
C ASP A 223 -17.64 -2.84 4.30
N SER A 224 -16.76 -2.41 5.20
CA SER A 224 -16.71 -1.05 5.73
C SER A 224 -15.26 -0.64 5.96
N CYS A 225 -14.95 0.62 5.70
CA CYS A 225 -13.67 1.23 6.07
C CYS A 225 -13.66 1.78 7.50
N SER A 226 -14.60 1.36 8.35
CA SER A 226 -14.51 1.53 9.80
C SER A 226 -13.33 0.73 10.36
N PHE A 227 -12.49 1.40 11.15
CA PHE A 227 -11.34 0.82 11.84
C PHE A 227 -11.53 1.06 13.33
N GLU A 228 -11.07 0.14 14.17
CA GLU A 228 -11.15 0.31 15.62
C GLU A 228 -9.76 0.16 16.26
N PRO A 229 -9.32 1.14 17.08
CA PRO A 229 -9.97 2.42 17.32
C PRO A 229 -9.95 3.29 16.06
N ASP A 230 -11.06 3.97 15.75
CA ASP A 230 -11.09 4.85 14.58
C ASP A 230 -10.07 5.97 14.76
N ASN A 231 -9.19 6.13 13.78
CA ASN A 231 -8.15 7.15 13.84
C ASN A 231 -8.57 8.35 13.00
N ASP A 232 -8.38 9.54 13.57
CA ASP A 232 -8.58 10.82 12.89
C ASP A 232 -7.56 11.09 11.76
N LYS A 233 -6.68 10.10 11.50
CA LYS A 233 -5.61 10.13 10.49
C LYS A 233 -5.96 9.37 9.22
N ALA A 234 -7.13 8.74 9.15
CA ALA A 234 -7.61 8.13 7.93
C ALA A 234 -7.87 9.22 6.88
N GLN A 235 -7.49 8.94 5.63
CA GLN A 235 -7.77 9.84 4.50
C GLN A 235 -9.24 9.74 4.08
N HIS A 236 -9.88 8.62 4.40
CA HIS A 236 -11.23 8.31 4.00
C HIS A 236 -12.14 7.96 5.16
N ASN A 237 -13.37 8.48 5.07
CA ASN A 237 -14.40 8.38 6.10
C ASN A 237 -15.30 7.16 5.87
N ILE A 238 -15.88 6.67 6.96
CA ILE A 238 -16.85 5.56 6.97
C ILE A 238 -18.06 5.93 6.08
N ALA A 239 -18.58 4.95 5.33
CA ALA A 239 -19.82 5.13 4.57
C ALA A 239 -21.02 5.39 5.51
N PRO A 240 -22.01 6.21 5.10
CA PRO A 240 -23.24 6.41 5.87
C PRO A 240 -24.03 5.12 6.10
#